data_AF-A0AAD3HD57-F1
#
_entry.id   AF-A0AAD3HD57-F1
#
_cell.length_a   1.000
_cell.length_b   1.000
_cell.length_c   1.000
_cell.angle_alpha   90.00
_cell.angle_beta   90.00
_cell.angle_gamma   90.00
#
_symmetry.space_group_name_H-M   'P 1'
#
loop_
_entity.id
_entity.type
_entity.pdbx_description
1 polymer ?
#
loop_
_entity_poly.entity_id
_entity_poly.type
_entity_poly.pdbx_seq_one_letter_code
_entity_poly.pdbx_strand_id
1 'polypeptide(L)'
;MALNLDNKTLTQRLLTKEGQSLGVSARGSLSKSALKLAEFKKSIEEAMKYPDKETSTKVQKIGNDLIREIQLHDLEMKKMALGAEAAKAEMNYYETIGEETQTSITKVKGDIEKLKTKLEHEMKVRKNRLEYEALAKMASDRESSKITKRKLVKEREDITNIEEESRKIQKRLEVKGRQFHLLMQSLSDLKRGTDEDSLRESIVKSAENGDS
;
A
#
# COMPACT_ATOMS: atom_id res chain seq x y z
N MET A 1 -27.11 -69.75 -22.45
CA MET A 1 -27.07 -68.53 -23.28
C MET A 1 -26.63 -67.39 -22.36
N ALA A 2 -25.37 -66.98 -22.47
CA ALA A 2 -24.81 -65.97 -21.58
C ALA A 2 -25.37 -64.59 -21.95
N LEU A 3 -26.09 -63.96 -21.03
CA LEU A 3 -26.53 -62.57 -21.16
C LEU A 3 -25.30 -61.67 -21.06
N ASN A 4 -24.87 -61.16 -22.21
CA ASN A 4 -23.76 -60.23 -22.33
C ASN A 4 -24.25 -58.85 -21.86
N LEU A 5 -24.00 -58.53 -20.59
CA LEU A 5 -24.39 -57.25 -19.99
C LEU A 5 -23.41 -56.15 -20.47
N ASP A 6 -23.95 -55.06 -21.03
CA ASP A 6 -23.18 -53.97 -21.64
C ASP A 6 -22.11 -53.37 -20.70
N ASN A 7 -20.93 -53.12 -21.23
CA ASN A 7 -19.71 -52.69 -20.51
C ASN A 7 -19.91 -51.35 -19.79
N LYS A 8 -20.80 -50.49 -20.31
CA LYS A 8 -21.21 -49.22 -19.67
C LYS A 8 -21.93 -49.42 -18.33
N THR A 9 -22.72 -50.49 -18.22
CA THR A 9 -23.44 -50.82 -16.98
C THR A 9 -22.47 -51.35 -15.91
N LEU A 10 -21.44 -52.10 -16.33
CA LEU A 10 -20.38 -52.60 -15.46
C LEU A 10 -19.47 -51.48 -14.95
N THR A 11 -19.11 -50.54 -15.82
CA THR A 11 -18.30 -49.36 -15.44
C THR A 11 -19.04 -48.42 -14.49
N GLN A 12 -20.35 -48.19 -14.71
CA GLN A 12 -21.14 -47.40 -13.75
C GLN A 12 -21.31 -48.09 -12.40
N ARG A 13 -21.41 -49.43 -12.35
CA ARG A 13 -21.44 -50.19 -11.08
C ARG A 13 -20.11 -50.17 -10.32
N LEU A 14 -18.99 -50.23 -11.05
CA LEU A 14 -17.65 -50.09 -10.45
C LEU A 14 -17.43 -48.70 -9.84
N LEU A 15 -17.94 -47.65 -10.48
CA LEU A 15 -17.84 -46.26 -10.01
C LEU A 15 -18.75 -45.95 -8.81
N THR A 16 -19.94 -46.56 -8.76
CA THR A 16 -20.94 -46.31 -7.70
C THR A 16 -20.77 -47.20 -6.47
N LYS A 17 -19.78 -48.11 -6.45
CA LYS A 17 -19.62 -49.16 -5.40
C LYS A 17 -20.90 -49.94 -5.12
N GLU A 18 -21.78 -50.08 -6.11
CA GLU A 18 -22.96 -50.92 -5.95
C GLU A 18 -22.55 -52.40 -5.92
N GLY A 19 -22.64 -53.00 -4.73
CA GLY A 19 -22.57 -54.45 -4.55
C GLY A 19 -21.30 -55.02 -3.91
N GLN A 20 -20.34 -54.19 -3.48
CA GLN A 20 -19.20 -54.68 -2.68
C GLN A 20 -19.42 -54.48 -1.18
N SER A 21 -20.39 -55.21 -0.62
CA SER A 21 -20.13 -55.86 0.66
C SER A 21 -19.37 -57.13 0.33
N LEU A 22 -18.14 -57.26 0.84
CA LEU A 22 -17.22 -58.37 0.67
C LEU A 22 -17.92 -59.71 0.32
N GLY A 23 -17.80 -60.14 -0.94
CA GLY A 23 -17.98 -61.55 -1.34
C GLY A 23 -19.39 -62.14 -1.40
N VAL A 24 -20.46 -61.40 -1.12
CA VAL A 24 -21.85 -61.92 -1.22
C VAL A 24 -22.68 -60.97 -2.08
N SER A 25 -23.32 -61.48 -3.13
CA SER A 25 -24.27 -60.70 -3.95
C SER A 25 -25.27 -60.00 -3.03
N ALA A 26 -25.25 -58.66 -3.02
CA ALA A 26 -26.12 -57.84 -2.19
C ALA A 26 -27.59 -58.23 -2.42
N ARG A 27 -28.37 -58.27 -1.32
CA ARG A 27 -29.81 -58.57 -1.34
C ARG A 27 -30.53 -57.55 -2.21
N GLY A 28 -31.35 -57.97 -3.17
CA GLY A 28 -32.00 -57.03 -4.11
C GLY A 28 -31.19 -56.76 -5.38
N SER A 29 -30.00 -57.33 -5.53
CA SER A 29 -29.25 -57.16 -6.77
C SER A 29 -30.01 -57.73 -7.98
N LEU A 30 -29.91 -57.03 -9.12
CA LEU A 30 -30.51 -57.46 -10.38
C LEU A 30 -30.04 -58.86 -10.78
N SER A 31 -28.76 -59.19 -10.52
CA SER A 31 -28.19 -60.52 -10.79
C SER A 31 -28.89 -61.61 -9.99
N LYS A 32 -29.20 -61.35 -8.72
CA LYS A 32 -29.91 -62.30 -7.85
C LYS A 32 -31.38 -62.44 -8.24
N SER A 33 -32.03 -61.33 -8.61
CA SER A 33 -33.40 -61.35 -9.17
C SER A 33 -33.49 -62.16 -10.47
N ALA A 34 -32.51 -62.02 -11.37
CA ALA A 34 -32.44 -62.77 -12.62
C ALA A 34 -32.20 -64.27 -12.38
N LEU A 35 -31.36 -64.64 -11.40
CA LEU A 35 -31.15 -66.03 -10.99
C LEU A 35 -32.43 -66.64 -10.41
N LYS A 36 -33.15 -65.90 -9.54
CA LYS A 36 -34.44 -66.35 -8.98
C LYS A 36 -35.52 -66.49 -10.05
N LEU A 37 -35.53 -65.64 -11.06
CA LEU A 37 -36.43 -65.77 -12.21
C LEU A 37 -36.13 -67.05 -13.01
N ALA A 38 -34.85 -67.37 -13.23
CA ALA A 38 -34.45 -68.59 -13.90
C ALA A 38 -34.78 -69.85 -13.08
N GLU A 39 -34.63 -69.82 -11.76
CA GLU A 39 -35.05 -70.88 -10.84
C GLU A 39 -36.57 -71.08 -10.88
N PHE A 40 -37.34 -70.00 -10.85
CA PHE A 40 -38.80 -70.04 -10.95
C PHE A 40 -39.28 -70.63 -12.28
N LYS A 41 -38.66 -70.24 -13.40
CA LYS A 41 -38.95 -70.79 -14.73
C LYS A 41 -38.74 -72.32 -14.77
N LYS A 42 -37.59 -72.79 -14.26
CA LYS A 42 -37.28 -74.24 -14.20
C LYS A 42 -38.30 -74.98 -13.33
N SER A 43 -38.68 -74.41 -12.19
CA SER A 43 -39.66 -75.02 -11.28
C SER A 43 -41.05 -75.14 -11.93
N ILE A 44 -41.46 -74.18 -12.76
CA ILE A 44 -42.69 -74.28 -13.56
C ILE A 44 -42.59 -75.38 -14.61
N GLU A 45 -41.47 -75.45 -15.35
CA GLU A 45 -41.23 -76.48 -16.36
C GLU A 45 -41.25 -77.91 -15.77
N GLU A 46 -40.76 -78.07 -14.53
CA GLU A 46 -40.83 -79.33 -13.77
C GLU A 46 -42.25 -79.66 -13.30
N ALA A 47 -43.00 -78.67 -12.81
CA ALA A 47 -44.40 -78.83 -12.40
C ALA A 47 -45.34 -79.19 -13.56
N MET A 48 -45.04 -78.73 -14.78
CA MET A 48 -45.79 -79.10 -15.99
C MET A 48 -45.56 -80.56 -16.42
N LYS A 49 -44.39 -81.13 -16.11
CA LYS A 49 -44.04 -82.52 -16.46
C LYS A 49 -44.53 -83.54 -15.43
N TYR A 50 -44.54 -83.18 -14.15
CA TYR A 50 -44.96 -84.05 -13.04
C TYR A 50 -45.90 -83.28 -12.09
N PRO A 51 -47.22 -83.28 -12.36
CA PRO A 51 -48.19 -82.49 -11.60
C PRO A 51 -48.56 -83.15 -10.27
N ASP A 52 -47.69 -82.98 -9.27
CA ASP A 52 -47.93 -83.41 -7.89
C ASP A 52 -48.22 -82.23 -6.95
N LYS A 53 -48.94 -82.50 -5.85
CA LYS A 53 -49.19 -81.51 -4.78
C LYS A 53 -47.89 -80.93 -4.22
N GLU A 54 -46.84 -81.74 -4.11
CA GLU A 54 -45.54 -81.30 -3.61
C GLU A 54 -44.87 -80.30 -4.58
N THR A 55 -44.92 -80.57 -5.88
CA THR A 55 -44.35 -79.72 -6.93
C THR A 55 -45.06 -78.36 -6.99
N SER A 56 -46.38 -78.34 -6.81
CA SER A 56 -47.16 -77.09 -6.71
C SER A 56 -46.73 -76.21 -5.53
N THR A 57 -46.49 -76.80 -4.35
CA THR A 57 -46.02 -76.03 -3.18
C THR A 57 -44.60 -75.50 -3.33
N LYS A 58 -43.72 -76.20 -4.06
CA LYS A 58 -42.35 -75.76 -4.37
C LYS A 58 -42.37 -74.55 -5.30
N VAL A 59 -43.18 -74.58 -6.36
CA VAL A 59 -43.38 -73.45 -7.29
C VAL A 59 -43.87 -72.21 -6.53
N GLN A 60 -44.83 -72.38 -5.62
CA GLN A 60 -45.38 -71.26 -4.84
C GLN A 60 -44.33 -70.63 -3.91
N LYS A 61 -43.47 -71.43 -3.27
CA LYS A 61 -42.36 -70.92 -2.45
C LYS A 61 -41.33 -70.14 -3.27
N ILE A 62 -40.90 -70.70 -4.40
CA ILE A 62 -39.93 -70.05 -5.30
C ILE A 62 -40.53 -68.77 -5.91
N GLY A 63 -41.82 -68.76 -6.23
CA GLY A 63 -42.53 -67.57 -6.69
C GLY A 63 -42.57 -66.45 -5.64
N ASN A 64 -42.86 -66.78 -4.38
CA ASN A 64 -42.82 -65.81 -3.27
C ASN A 64 -41.40 -65.28 -3.02
N ASP A 65 -40.38 -66.12 -3.18
CA ASP A 65 -38.98 -65.70 -3.07
C ASP A 65 -38.56 -64.77 -4.22
N LEU A 66 -39.02 -65.03 -5.44
CA LEU A 66 -38.82 -64.16 -6.59
C LEU A 66 -39.48 -62.79 -6.39
N ILE A 67 -40.74 -62.76 -5.94
CA ILE A 67 -41.47 -61.51 -5.65
C ILE A 67 -40.71 -60.69 -4.61
N ARG A 68 -40.24 -61.33 -3.53
CA ARG A 68 -39.45 -60.66 -2.49
C ARG A 68 -38.16 -60.05 -3.05
N GLU A 69 -37.45 -60.79 -3.90
CA GLU A 69 -36.19 -60.30 -4.46
C GLU A 69 -36.42 -59.12 -5.44
N ILE A 70 -37.50 -59.15 -6.24
CA ILE A 70 -37.90 -58.03 -7.10
C ILE A 70 -38.27 -56.79 -6.27
N GLN A 71 -39.00 -56.97 -5.16
CA GLN A 71 -39.34 -55.86 -4.26
C GLN A 71 -38.09 -55.24 -3.60
N LEU A 72 -37.12 -56.07 -3.21
CA LEU A 72 -35.84 -55.58 -2.70
C LEU A 72 -35.06 -54.83 -3.77
N HIS A 73 -35.09 -55.30 -5.02
CA HIS A 73 -34.46 -54.61 -6.13
C HIS A 73 -35.08 -53.22 -6.38
N ASP A 74 -36.40 -53.10 -6.39
CA ASP A 74 -37.10 -51.82 -6.52
C ASP A 74 -36.75 -50.85 -5.39
N LEU A 75 -36.63 -51.34 -4.16
CA LEU A 75 -36.19 -50.54 -3.01
C LEU A 75 -34.75 -50.02 -3.20
N GLU A 76 -33.83 -50.87 -3.65
CA GLU A 76 -32.44 -50.48 -3.91
C GLU A 76 -32.36 -49.42 -5.02
N MET A 77 -33.11 -49.59 -6.11
CA MET A 77 -33.17 -48.62 -7.20
C MET A 77 -33.70 -47.26 -6.75
N LYS A 78 -34.75 -47.23 -5.92
CA LYS A 78 -35.28 -45.99 -5.33
C LYS A 78 -34.27 -45.30 -4.44
N LYS A 79 -33.57 -46.07 -3.59
CA LYS A 79 -32.49 -45.55 -2.74
C LYS A 79 -31.37 -44.93 -3.57
N MET A 80 -30.98 -45.59 -4.66
CA MET A 80 -29.94 -45.10 -5.57
C MET A 80 -30.36 -43.79 -6.24
N ALA A 81 -31.60 -43.69 -6.73
CA ALA A 81 -32.12 -42.48 -7.35
C ALA A 81 -32.11 -41.29 -6.37
N LEU A 82 -32.59 -41.50 -5.14
CA LEU A 82 -32.55 -40.47 -4.09
C LEU A 82 -31.12 -40.10 -3.70
N GLY A 83 -30.21 -41.07 -3.62
CA GLY A 83 -28.80 -40.84 -3.35
C GLY A 83 -28.13 -40.00 -4.44
N ALA A 84 -28.45 -40.26 -5.71
CA ALA A 84 -27.94 -39.47 -6.84
C ALA A 84 -28.49 -38.04 -6.83
N GLU A 85 -29.78 -37.85 -6.49
CA GLU A 85 -30.39 -36.54 -6.34
C GLU A 85 -29.76 -35.74 -5.19
N ALA A 86 -29.57 -36.37 -4.03
CA ALA A 86 -28.91 -35.76 -2.88
C ALA A 86 -27.45 -35.38 -3.19
N ALA A 87 -26.69 -36.26 -3.84
CA ALA A 87 -25.32 -35.96 -4.25
C ALA A 87 -25.24 -34.81 -5.26
N LYS A 88 -26.20 -34.71 -6.18
CA LYS A 88 -26.30 -33.59 -7.12
C LYS A 88 -26.62 -32.28 -6.40
N ALA A 89 -27.54 -32.30 -5.44
CA ALA A 89 -27.86 -31.13 -4.63
C ALA A 89 -26.65 -30.67 -3.81
N GLU A 90 -25.94 -31.61 -3.19
CA GLU A 90 -24.72 -31.33 -2.43
C GLU A 90 -23.60 -30.76 -3.32
N MET A 91 -23.41 -31.30 -4.53
CA MET A 91 -22.45 -30.78 -5.50
C MET A 91 -22.75 -29.32 -5.88
N ASN A 92 -24.00 -29.00 -6.22
CA ASN A 92 -24.42 -27.63 -6.56
C ASN A 92 -24.23 -26.66 -5.37
N TYR A 93 -24.48 -27.13 -4.15
CA TYR A 93 -24.27 -26.34 -2.94
C TYR A 93 -22.79 -26.00 -2.74
N TYR A 94 -21.89 -26.97 -2.88
CA TYR A 94 -20.45 -26.70 -2.79
C TYR A 94 -19.92 -25.84 -3.93
N GLU A 95 -20.48 -25.96 -5.14
CA GLU A 95 -20.14 -25.07 -6.25
C GLU A 95 -20.49 -23.62 -5.93
N THR A 96 -21.70 -23.39 -5.40
CA THR A 96 -22.16 -22.06 -4.96
C THR A 96 -21.25 -21.47 -3.88
N ILE A 97 -20.92 -22.26 -2.84
CA ILE A 97 -19.98 -21.82 -1.80
C ILE A 97 -18.59 -21.52 -2.37
N GLY A 98 -18.15 -22.33 -3.34
CA GLY A 98 -16.88 -22.12 -4.03
C GLY A 98 -16.84 -20.76 -4.73
N GLU A 99 -17.89 -20.40 -5.46
CA GLU A 99 -18.03 -19.11 -6.14
C GLU A 99 -18.12 -17.93 -5.15
N GLU A 100 -18.89 -18.07 -4.08
CA GLU A 100 -19.00 -17.05 -3.03
C GLU A 100 -17.65 -16.81 -2.33
N THR A 101 -16.94 -17.89 -2.00
CA THR A 101 -15.62 -17.84 -1.39
C THR A 101 -14.61 -17.17 -2.33
N GLN A 102 -14.64 -17.53 -3.61
CA GLN A 102 -13.76 -16.94 -4.62
C GLN A 102 -14.04 -15.44 -4.78
N THR A 103 -15.31 -15.03 -4.78
CA THR A 103 -15.73 -13.63 -4.84
C THR A 103 -15.29 -12.84 -3.61
N SER A 104 -15.39 -13.46 -2.42
CA SER A 104 -14.88 -12.87 -1.18
C SER A 104 -13.36 -12.68 -1.23
N ILE A 105 -12.62 -13.68 -1.71
CA ILE A 105 -11.16 -13.62 -1.87
C ILE A 105 -10.77 -12.49 -2.82
N THR A 106 -11.41 -12.36 -3.97
CA THR A 106 -11.09 -11.30 -4.95
C THR A 106 -11.39 -9.92 -4.38
N LYS A 107 -12.50 -9.77 -3.63
CA LYS A 107 -12.82 -8.51 -2.93
C LYS A 107 -11.75 -8.14 -1.90
N VAL A 108 -11.37 -9.08 -1.03
CA VAL A 108 -10.35 -8.84 0.00
C VAL A 108 -9.00 -8.51 -0.63
N LYS A 109 -8.60 -9.19 -1.72
CA LYS A 109 -7.40 -8.84 -2.49
C LYS A 109 -7.46 -7.41 -3.02
N GLY A 110 -8.60 -6.99 -3.58
CA GLY A 110 -8.81 -5.61 -4.03
C GLY A 110 -8.68 -4.59 -2.90
N ASP A 111 -9.23 -4.90 -1.72
CA ASP A 111 -9.14 -4.01 -0.55
C ASP A 111 -7.71 -3.93 0.00
N ILE A 112 -6.93 -5.02 -0.04
CA ILE A 112 -5.50 -5.00 0.30
C ILE A 112 -4.73 -4.04 -0.60
N GLU A 113 -4.95 -4.08 -1.92
CA GLU A 113 -4.26 -3.18 -2.85
C GLU A 113 -4.66 -1.70 -2.63
N LYS A 114 -5.94 -1.42 -2.33
CA LYS A 114 -6.38 -0.08 -1.92
C LYS A 114 -5.70 0.38 -0.63
N LEU A 115 -5.56 -0.51 0.36
CA LEU A 115 -4.91 -0.18 1.62
C LEU A 115 -3.41 0.06 1.44
N LYS A 116 -2.73 -0.70 0.58
CA LYS A 116 -1.32 -0.47 0.24
C LYS A 116 -1.11 0.91 -0.40
N THR A 117 -1.89 1.24 -1.41
CA THR A 117 -1.80 2.55 -2.08
C THR A 117 -2.09 3.71 -1.12
N LYS A 118 -3.08 3.55 -0.23
CA LYS A 118 -3.35 4.53 0.84
C LYS A 118 -2.18 4.65 1.81
N LEU A 119 -1.59 3.53 2.23
CA LEU A 119 -0.43 3.52 3.13
C LEU A 119 0.76 4.26 2.50
N GLU A 120 1.07 3.99 1.23
CA GLU A 120 2.15 4.70 0.52
C GLU A 120 1.90 6.21 0.43
N HIS A 121 0.65 6.61 0.21
CA HIS A 121 0.27 8.02 0.21
C HIS A 121 0.48 8.66 1.60
N GLU A 122 -0.01 8.03 2.66
CA GLU A 122 0.15 8.52 4.04
C GLU A 122 1.63 8.58 4.46
N MET A 123 2.44 7.62 4.03
CA MET A 123 3.89 7.65 4.26
C MET A 123 4.54 8.86 3.58
N LYS A 124 4.15 9.19 2.35
CA LYS A 124 4.62 10.40 1.65
C LYS A 124 4.17 11.67 2.39
N VAL A 125 2.92 11.74 2.80
CA VAL A 125 2.40 12.88 3.58
C VAL A 125 3.16 13.07 4.88
N ARG A 126 3.42 11.97 5.61
CA ARG A 126 4.22 12.00 6.84
C ARG A 126 5.64 12.49 6.59
N LYS A 127 6.31 11.99 5.54
CA LYS A 127 7.65 12.43 5.17
C LYS A 127 7.66 13.94 4.88
N ASN A 128 6.74 14.42 4.06
CA ASN A 128 6.62 15.85 3.74
C ASN A 128 6.38 16.67 5.00
N ARG A 129 5.51 16.21 5.92
CA ARG A 129 5.26 16.91 7.19
C ARG A 129 6.51 17.04 8.05
N LEU A 130 7.32 15.98 8.15
CA LEU A 130 8.59 16.00 8.89
C LEU A 130 9.59 16.97 8.24
N GLU A 131 9.67 17.00 6.92
CA GLU A 131 10.51 17.96 6.19
C GLU A 131 10.06 19.41 6.44
N TYR A 132 8.75 19.67 6.40
CA TYR A 132 8.21 21.00 6.73
C TYR A 132 8.47 21.39 8.18
N GLU A 133 8.34 20.45 9.13
CA GLU A 133 8.62 20.72 10.54
C GLU A 133 10.10 21.04 10.77
N ALA A 134 11.01 20.31 10.11
CA ALA A 134 12.44 20.61 10.14
C ALA A 134 12.75 22.01 9.58
N LEU A 135 12.16 22.35 8.42
CA LEU A 135 12.32 23.69 7.82
C LEU A 135 11.70 24.79 8.69
N ALA A 136 10.54 24.55 9.30
CA ALA A 136 9.90 25.50 10.20
C ALA A 136 10.73 25.74 11.45
N LYS A 137 11.37 24.70 12.01
CA LYS A 137 12.31 24.84 13.12
C LYS A 137 13.52 25.68 12.72
N MET A 138 14.16 25.36 11.59
CA MET A 138 15.28 26.15 11.06
C MET A 138 14.90 27.62 10.79
N ALA A 139 13.68 27.87 10.34
CA ALA A 139 13.17 29.21 10.11
C ALA A 139 12.88 29.96 11.42
N SER A 140 12.44 29.25 12.46
CA SER A 140 12.16 29.81 13.78
C SER A 140 13.43 30.12 14.58
N ASP A 141 14.49 29.33 14.39
CA ASP A 141 15.80 29.57 14.99
C ASP A 141 16.47 30.85 14.44
N ARG A 142 16.07 31.29 13.23
CA ARG A 142 16.52 32.56 12.65
C ARG A 142 15.76 33.72 13.28
N GLU A 143 16.48 34.79 13.61
CA GLU A 143 15.86 36.01 14.13
C GLU A 143 14.80 36.53 13.15
N SER A 144 13.65 36.97 13.69
CA SER A 144 12.54 37.38 12.84
C SER A 144 12.99 38.49 11.89
N SER A 145 12.59 38.39 10.61
CA SER A 145 12.93 39.39 9.59
C SER A 145 12.59 40.82 10.02
N LYS A 146 11.56 41.00 10.84
CA LYS A 146 11.17 42.31 11.40
C LYS A 146 12.23 42.88 12.35
N ILE A 147 12.81 42.05 13.23
CA ILE A 147 13.85 42.49 14.16
C ILE A 147 15.14 42.80 13.40
N THR A 148 15.56 41.93 12.48
CA THR A 148 16.74 42.18 11.63
C THR A 148 16.59 43.46 10.81
N LYS A 149 15.41 43.72 10.23
CA LYS A 149 15.12 44.98 9.52
C LYS A 149 15.22 46.20 10.45
N ARG A 150 14.71 46.14 11.68
CA ARG A 150 14.85 47.24 12.64
C ARG A 150 16.31 47.51 13.01
N LYS A 151 17.11 46.45 13.25
CA LYS A 151 18.55 46.57 13.52
C LYS A 151 19.27 47.25 12.34
N LEU A 152 18.97 46.83 11.10
CA LEU A 152 19.53 47.45 9.89
C LEU A 152 19.16 48.92 9.73
N VAL A 153 17.93 49.31 10.05
CA VAL A 153 17.51 50.73 10.01
C VAL A 153 18.30 51.53 11.03
N LYS A 154 18.40 51.05 12.26
CA LYS A 154 19.16 51.71 13.32
C LYS A 154 20.65 51.84 12.97
N GLU A 155 21.28 50.76 12.51
CA GLU A 155 22.68 50.82 12.06
C GLU A 155 22.90 51.80 10.92
N ARG A 156 21.95 51.90 9.98
CA ARG A 156 22.02 52.91 8.90
C ARG A 156 21.91 54.32 9.44
N GLU A 157 21.02 54.58 10.39
CA GLU A 157 20.92 55.89 11.05
C GLU A 157 22.22 56.24 11.77
N ASP A 158 22.80 55.29 12.51
CA ASP A 158 24.08 55.48 13.20
C ASP A 158 25.22 55.78 12.22
N ILE A 159 25.30 55.07 11.09
CA ILE A 159 26.26 55.35 10.01
C ILE A 159 26.07 56.77 9.48
N THR A 160 24.84 57.17 9.17
CA THR A 160 24.58 58.53 8.65
C THR A 160 24.97 59.62 9.65
N ASN A 161 24.72 59.40 10.94
CA ASN A 161 25.10 60.33 11.99
C ASN A 161 26.63 60.46 12.10
N ILE A 162 27.36 59.35 12.09
CA ILE A 162 28.83 59.35 12.13
C ILE A 162 29.41 60.05 10.90
N GLU A 163 28.85 59.82 9.71
CA GLU A 163 29.28 60.51 8.49
C GLU A 163 29.05 62.02 8.58
N GLU A 164 27.92 62.46 9.15
CA GLU A 164 27.66 63.88 9.38
C GLU A 164 28.62 64.50 10.38
N GLU A 165 28.90 63.82 11.50
CA GLU A 165 29.89 64.29 12.48
C GLU A 165 31.29 64.37 11.88
N SER A 166 31.69 63.35 11.12
CA SER A 166 32.95 63.34 10.39
C SER A 166 33.05 64.52 9.41
N ARG A 167 31.99 64.79 8.63
CA ARG A 167 31.91 65.96 7.74
C ARG A 167 32.03 67.28 8.52
N LYS A 168 31.38 67.41 9.68
CA LYS A 168 31.48 68.60 10.53
C LYS A 168 32.91 68.81 11.06
N ILE A 169 33.56 67.74 11.51
CA ILE A 169 34.94 67.77 12.00
C ILE A 169 35.90 68.15 10.87
N GLN A 170 35.76 67.54 9.70
CA GLN A 170 36.56 67.85 8.52
C GLN A 170 36.48 69.33 8.14
N LYS A 171 35.26 69.88 8.10
CA LYS A 171 35.04 71.32 7.83
C LYS A 171 35.69 72.22 8.88
N ARG A 172 35.63 71.82 10.16
CA ARG A 172 36.28 72.56 11.26
C ARG A 172 37.80 72.52 11.12
N LEU A 173 38.36 71.37 10.76
CA LEU A 173 39.78 71.19 10.52
C LEU A 173 40.26 72.05 9.35
N GLU A 174 39.53 72.11 8.25
CA GLU A 174 39.85 72.98 7.12
C GLU A 174 39.86 74.47 7.50
N VAL A 175 38.87 74.93 8.27
CA VAL A 175 38.84 76.32 8.76
C VAL A 175 40.07 76.59 9.63
N LYS A 176 40.42 75.66 10.52
CA LYS A 176 41.61 75.78 11.37
C LYS A 176 42.91 75.76 10.55
N GLY A 177 42.99 74.94 9.51
CA GLY A 177 44.09 74.94 8.55
C GLY A 177 44.25 76.28 7.84
N ARG A 178 43.14 76.88 7.38
CA ARG A 178 43.15 78.24 6.79
C ARG A 178 43.57 79.32 7.79
N GLN A 179 43.06 79.28 9.02
CA GLN A 179 43.46 80.20 10.09
C GLN A 179 44.95 80.08 10.42
N PHE A 180 45.47 78.86 10.50
CA PHE A 180 46.89 78.61 10.75
C PHE A 180 47.76 79.13 9.59
N HIS A 181 47.34 78.91 8.35
CA HIS A 181 48.05 79.43 7.18
C HIS A 181 48.14 80.96 7.18
N LEU A 182 47.02 81.64 7.46
CA LEU A 182 46.99 83.10 7.62
C LEU A 182 47.93 83.58 8.73
N LEU A 183 47.93 82.91 9.89
CA LEU A 183 48.81 83.25 11.00
C LEU A 183 50.29 83.07 10.62
N MET A 184 50.63 81.97 9.94
CA MET A 184 51.99 81.72 9.43
C MET A 184 52.42 82.76 8.41
N GLN A 185 51.50 83.20 7.54
CA GLN A 185 51.77 84.29 6.59
C GLN A 185 52.03 85.61 7.34
N SER A 186 51.18 85.99 8.29
CA SER A 186 51.39 87.20 9.11
C SER A 186 52.69 87.16 9.90
N LEU A 187 53.07 85.99 10.42
CA LEU A 187 54.36 85.81 11.10
C LEU A 187 55.53 85.99 10.12
N SER A 188 55.43 85.44 8.91
CA SER A 188 56.45 85.62 7.87
C SER A 188 56.55 87.07 7.41
N ASP A 189 55.42 87.78 7.28
CA ASP A 189 55.39 89.19 6.91
C ASP A 189 55.95 90.07 8.02
N LEU A 190 55.64 89.78 9.29
CA LEU A 190 56.22 90.48 10.44
C LEU A 190 57.73 90.22 10.54
N LYS A 191 58.18 88.98 10.32
CA LYS A 191 59.60 88.64 10.27
C LYS A 191 60.30 89.42 9.14
N ARG A 192 59.72 89.42 7.94
CA ARG A 192 60.24 90.20 6.80
C ARG A 192 60.27 91.70 7.11
N GLY A 193 59.24 92.24 7.75
CA GLY A 193 59.21 93.64 8.20
C GLY A 193 60.27 93.96 9.25
N THR A 194 60.51 93.06 10.20
CA THR A 194 61.58 93.22 11.22
C THR A 194 62.96 93.12 10.58
N ASP A 195 63.15 92.21 9.62
CA ASP A 195 64.39 92.08 8.84
C ASP A 195 64.61 93.34 7.97
N GLU A 196 63.56 93.90 7.37
CA GLU A 196 63.57 95.16 6.62
C GLU A 196 63.87 96.37 7.51
N ASP A 197 63.32 96.45 8.72
CA ASP A 197 63.60 97.51 9.70
C ASP A 197 65.04 97.40 10.23
N SER A 198 65.55 96.19 10.48
CA SER A 198 66.96 95.96 10.81
C SER A 198 67.90 96.35 9.65
N LEU A 199 67.48 96.12 8.41
CA LEU A 199 68.22 96.56 7.22
C LEU A 199 68.18 98.09 7.08
N ARG A 200 67.03 98.73 7.33
CA ARG A 200 66.91 100.19 7.36
C ARG A 200 67.76 100.82 8.45
N GLU A 201 67.80 100.23 9.63
CA GLU A 201 68.63 100.72 10.73
C GLU A 201 70.13 100.60 10.41
N SER A 202 70.55 99.53 9.71
CA SER A 202 71.93 99.42 9.22
C SER A 202 72.22 100.40 8.07
N ILE A 203 71.26 100.71 7.20
CA ILE A 203 71.39 101.75 6.15
C ILE A 203 71.46 103.15 6.77
N VAL A 204 70.64 103.47 7.78
CA VAL A 204 70.67 104.77 8.49
C VAL A 204 71.99 104.94 9.23
N LYS A 205 72.48 103.90 9.92
CA LYS A 205 73.82 103.90 10.54
C LYS A 205 74.95 103.98 9.50
N SER A 206 74.72 103.57 8.25
CA SER A 206 75.67 103.74 7.15
C SER A 206 75.64 105.15 6.56
N ALA A 207 74.48 105.83 6.60
CA ALA A 207 74.30 107.19 6.12
C ALA A 207 74.79 108.25 7.14
N GLU A 208 74.68 107.98 8.45
CA GLU A 208 75.21 108.85 9.51
C GLU A 208 76.74 108.82 9.64
N ASN A 209 77.42 107.83 9.04
CA ASN A 209 78.88 107.74 9.00
C ASN A 209 79.50 108.22 7.67
N GLY A 210 78.71 108.91 6.82
CA GLY A 210 79.14 109.41 5.51
C GLY A 210 79.40 110.92 5.44
N ASP A 211 79.29 111.67 6.54
CA ASP A 211 79.57 113.11 6.61
C ASP A 211 80.51 113.41 7.78
N SER A 212 81.79 113.04 7.62
CA SER A 212 83.00 113.59 8.27
C SER A 212 84.26 112.93 7.70
#